data_AF-A0A3G1GJ13-F1
#
_entry.id   AF-A0A3G1GJ13-F1
#
_cell.length_a   1.000
_cell.length_b   1.000
_cell.length_c   1.000
_cell.angle_alpha   90.00
_cell.angle_beta   90.00
_cell.angle_gamma   90.00
#
_symmetry.space_group_name_H-M   'P 1'
#
loop_
_entity.id
_entity.type
_entity.pdbx_description
1 polymer ?
#
loop_
_entity_poly.entity_id
_entity_poly.type
_entity_poly.pdbx_seq_one_letter_code
_entity_poly.pdbx_strand_id
1 'polypeptide(L)'
;YKTNTAIELQVTQEYLGQQSHLVYLPPLWQTILGFDLRVDQKPSLVRDIISGQRFDRPLGGWAAVVNVGTNSTWLGSHLAMSNLYAYGRLAWEPTLDSEDIVQDWIRLTFGLDRRIVDTLTQMSMESWPAYENYSGNLGIQTLTDILYTHYGPNPASQDGNGWGQ
;
A
#
# COMPACT_ATOMS: atom_id res chain seq x y z
N TYR A 1 -9.56 -26.01 -1.55
CA TYR A 1 -9.36 -24.58 -1.88
C TYR A 1 -9.77 -24.29 -3.33
N LYS A 2 -11.08 -24.38 -3.66
CA LYS A 2 -11.57 -24.46 -5.06
C LYS A 2 -12.04 -23.13 -5.70
N THR A 3 -11.86 -22.02 -5.01
CA THR A 3 -12.32 -20.70 -5.47
C THR A 3 -11.12 -19.87 -5.88
N ASN A 4 -11.13 -19.31 -7.09
CA ASN A 4 -10.13 -18.34 -7.53
C ASN A 4 -10.18 -17.09 -6.64
N THR A 5 -9.04 -16.45 -6.42
CA THR A 5 -8.95 -15.28 -5.53
C THR A 5 -8.01 -14.26 -6.15
N ALA A 6 -8.32 -12.98 -5.94
CA ALA A 6 -7.45 -11.86 -6.25
C ALA A 6 -7.27 -11.00 -4.99
N ILE A 7 -6.18 -10.23 -4.93
CA ILE A 7 -6.00 -9.19 -3.92
C ILE A 7 -6.50 -7.86 -4.46
N GLU A 8 -7.15 -7.06 -3.62
CA GLU A 8 -7.45 -5.66 -3.89
C GLU A 8 -6.64 -4.78 -2.95
N LEU A 9 -5.87 -3.85 -3.51
CA LEU A 9 -5.05 -2.91 -2.75
C LEU A 9 -5.51 -1.47 -3.02
N GLN A 10 -5.46 -0.63 -1.99
CA GLN A 10 -5.80 0.78 -2.14
C GLN A 10 -4.54 1.59 -2.45
N VAL A 11 -4.44 2.12 -3.67
CA VAL A 11 -3.36 3.06 -4.06
C VAL A 11 -3.75 4.49 -3.68
N THR A 12 -5.04 4.82 -3.83
CA THR A 12 -5.60 6.03 -3.22
C THR A 12 -5.48 5.94 -1.71
N GLN A 13 -5.03 7.01 -1.07
CA GLN A 13 -4.71 7.04 0.35
C GLN A 13 -5.91 7.49 1.18
N GLU A 14 -7.07 6.83 1.06
CA GLU A 14 -8.30 7.23 1.77
C GLU A 14 -8.06 7.39 3.28
N TYR A 15 -7.47 6.36 3.91
CA TYR A 15 -7.15 6.33 5.33
C TYR A 15 -5.71 6.74 5.65
N LEU A 16 -4.88 6.92 4.62
CA LEU A 16 -3.45 7.18 4.72
C LEU A 16 -3.07 8.60 4.25
N GLY A 17 -3.91 9.57 4.55
CA GLY A 17 -3.59 10.99 4.42
C GLY A 17 -3.90 11.62 3.07
N GLN A 18 -4.69 10.96 2.23
CA GLN A 18 -5.34 11.53 1.02
C GLN A 18 -4.36 12.24 0.06
N GLN A 19 -3.15 11.71 -0.09
CA GLN A 19 -2.01 12.29 -0.82
C GLN A 19 -1.61 13.71 -0.38
N SER A 20 -2.17 14.22 0.71
CA SER A 20 -1.69 15.40 1.43
C SER A 20 -0.52 15.05 2.35
N HIS A 21 -0.43 13.77 2.73
CA HIS A 21 0.69 13.19 3.47
C HIS A 21 1.48 12.28 2.53
N LEU A 22 2.81 12.28 2.69
CA LEU A 22 3.66 11.29 2.04
C LEU A 22 3.47 9.95 2.75
N VAL A 23 2.99 8.94 2.02
CA VAL A 23 2.94 7.55 2.47
C VAL A 23 3.29 6.65 1.28
N TYR A 24 4.47 6.05 1.33
CA TYR A 24 4.90 5.02 0.38
C TYR A 24 4.34 3.68 0.86
N LEU A 25 3.39 3.15 0.10
CA LEU A 25 2.59 1.98 0.45
C LEU A 25 3.29 0.62 0.27
N PRO A 26 4.30 0.45 -0.61
CA PRO A 26 4.91 -0.86 -0.85
C PRO A 26 5.48 -1.57 0.39
N PRO A 27 6.13 -0.90 1.37
CA PRO A 27 6.53 -1.55 2.61
C PRO A 27 5.35 -2.21 3.35
N LEU A 28 4.20 -1.52 3.44
CA LEU A 28 2.96 -2.08 3.99
C LEU A 28 2.50 -3.28 3.15
N TRP A 29 2.41 -3.15 1.83
CA TRP A 29 1.97 -4.25 0.97
C TRP A 29 2.89 -5.48 1.05
N GLN A 30 4.20 -5.30 1.20
CA GLN A 30 5.13 -6.42 1.40
C GLN A 30 4.83 -7.20 2.68
N THR A 31 4.38 -6.54 3.75
CA THR A 31 3.93 -7.25 4.97
C THR A 31 2.74 -8.15 4.68
N ILE A 32 1.78 -7.66 3.89
CA ILE A 32 0.58 -8.41 3.48
C ILE A 32 0.98 -9.59 2.60
N LEU A 33 1.78 -9.35 1.56
CA LEU A 33 2.19 -10.34 0.57
C LEU A 33 3.08 -11.44 1.15
N GLY A 34 3.93 -11.08 2.11
CA GLY A 34 4.83 -11.96 2.84
C GLY A 34 4.19 -12.67 4.03
N PHE A 35 2.93 -12.37 4.36
CA PHE A 35 2.26 -13.02 5.49
C PHE A 35 2.00 -14.50 5.20
N ASP A 36 2.46 -15.39 6.07
CA ASP A 36 2.24 -16.84 5.96
C ASP A 36 1.00 -17.27 6.75
N LEU A 37 -0.06 -17.67 6.03
CA LEU A 37 -1.31 -18.15 6.64
C LEU A 37 -1.21 -19.58 7.21
N ARG A 38 -0.10 -20.29 6.97
CA ARG A 38 0.19 -21.65 7.47
C ARG A 38 -0.95 -22.66 7.24
N VAL A 39 -1.68 -22.53 6.13
CA VAL A 39 -2.80 -23.40 5.78
C VAL A 39 -2.32 -24.85 5.69
N ASP A 40 -3.04 -25.76 6.35
CA ASP A 40 -2.65 -27.18 6.55
C ASP A 40 -1.27 -27.35 7.21
N GLN A 41 -0.85 -26.40 8.06
CA GLN A 41 0.46 -26.34 8.69
C GLN A 41 1.65 -26.25 7.71
N LYS A 42 1.40 -25.80 6.48
CA LYS A 42 2.42 -25.62 5.43
C LYS A 42 2.57 -24.15 5.02
N PRO A 43 3.75 -23.73 4.52
CA PRO A 43 3.94 -22.38 3.99
C PRO A 43 2.84 -22.02 3.00
N SER A 44 2.19 -20.90 3.24
CA SER A 44 1.03 -20.41 2.50
C SER A 44 1.08 -18.88 2.49
N LEU A 45 2.13 -18.32 1.87
CA LEU A 45 2.29 -16.88 1.72
C LEU A 45 1.12 -16.32 0.93
N VAL A 46 0.63 -15.13 1.32
CA VAL A 46 -0.50 -14.47 0.63
C VAL A 46 -0.21 -14.35 -0.87
N ARG A 47 1.01 -13.96 -1.26
CA ARG A 47 1.42 -13.88 -2.68
C ARG A 47 1.30 -15.22 -3.45
N ASP A 48 1.55 -16.35 -2.79
CA ASP A 48 1.45 -17.70 -3.40
C ASP A 48 -0.02 -18.14 -3.51
N ILE A 49 -0.88 -17.66 -2.61
CA ILE A 49 -2.33 -17.93 -2.63
C ILE A 49 -3.02 -17.15 -3.73
N ILE A 50 -2.73 -15.84 -3.84
CA ILE A 50 -3.38 -14.95 -4.82
C ILE A 50 -2.89 -15.16 -6.24
N SER A 51 -1.69 -15.70 -6.43
CA SER A 51 -1.20 -16.16 -7.75
C SER A 51 -1.79 -17.52 -8.15
N GLY A 52 -2.45 -18.22 -7.24
CA GLY A 52 -3.00 -19.56 -7.43
C GLY A 52 -2.01 -20.69 -7.18
N GLN A 53 -0.70 -20.42 -7.07
CA GLN A 53 0.37 -21.40 -6.93
C GLN A 53 0.17 -22.34 -5.72
N ARG A 54 -0.21 -21.79 -4.55
CA ARG A 54 -0.35 -22.59 -3.32
C ARG A 54 -1.46 -23.65 -3.39
N PHE A 55 -2.49 -23.42 -4.20
CA PHE A 55 -3.71 -24.23 -4.24
C PHE A 55 -4.05 -24.77 -5.63
N ASP A 56 -3.12 -24.68 -6.58
CA ASP A 56 -3.30 -25.13 -7.99
C ASP A 56 -4.58 -24.57 -8.62
N ARG A 57 -4.80 -23.26 -8.43
CA ARG A 57 -5.96 -22.56 -8.97
C ARG A 57 -5.67 -22.08 -10.39
N PRO A 58 -6.63 -22.20 -11.33
CA PRO A 58 -6.42 -21.79 -12.71
C PRO A 58 -6.31 -20.26 -12.86
N LEU A 59 -6.85 -19.49 -11.91
CA LEU A 59 -6.78 -18.02 -11.93
C LEU A 59 -6.37 -17.48 -10.56
N GLY A 60 -5.51 -16.46 -10.63
CA GLY A 60 -5.16 -15.55 -9.57
C GLY A 60 -5.36 -14.11 -10.04
N GLY A 61 -5.10 -13.11 -9.19
CA GLY A 61 -5.23 -11.73 -9.65
C GLY A 61 -4.87 -10.64 -8.66
N TRP A 62 -4.81 -9.44 -9.22
CA TRP A 62 -4.53 -8.18 -8.53
C TRP A 62 -5.50 -7.13 -9.03
N ALA A 63 -6.00 -6.34 -8.11
CA ALA A 63 -6.79 -5.14 -8.38
C ALA A 63 -6.24 -4.00 -7.53
N ALA A 64 -6.35 -2.79 -8.05
CA ALA A 64 -6.03 -1.58 -7.31
C ALA A 64 -7.13 -0.54 -7.45
N VAL A 65 -7.47 0.08 -6.32
CA VAL A 65 -8.25 1.31 -6.32
C VAL A 65 -7.27 2.48 -6.46
N VAL A 66 -7.27 3.08 -7.65
CA VAL A 66 -6.43 4.24 -8.01
C VAL A 66 -7.29 5.50 -8.09
N ASN A 67 -6.72 6.66 -7.78
CA ASN A 67 -7.41 7.95 -7.83
C ASN A 67 -6.76 8.94 -8.80
N VAL A 68 -6.31 8.42 -9.95
CA VAL A 68 -5.86 9.28 -11.05
C VAL A 68 -6.95 10.30 -11.38
N GLY A 69 -6.60 11.58 -11.30
CA GLY A 69 -7.45 12.70 -11.60
C GLY A 69 -6.87 13.59 -12.70
N THR A 70 -7.49 14.76 -12.89
CA THR A 70 -7.13 15.73 -13.94
C THR A 70 -6.05 16.73 -13.50
N ASN A 71 -5.52 16.62 -12.28
CA ASN A 71 -4.42 17.47 -11.83
C ASN A 71 -3.12 17.11 -12.56
N SER A 72 -2.18 18.06 -12.62
CA SER A 72 -0.92 17.89 -13.35
C SER A 72 -0.01 16.80 -12.77
N THR A 73 -0.21 16.46 -11.49
CA THR A 73 0.50 15.38 -10.79
C THR A 73 -0.17 14.02 -10.94
N TRP A 74 -1.32 13.94 -11.61
CA TRP A 74 -2.24 12.81 -11.73
C TRP A 74 -2.82 12.29 -10.40
N LEU A 75 -2.03 12.25 -9.32
CA LEU A 75 -2.40 11.70 -8.01
C LEU A 75 -2.33 12.75 -6.88
N GLY A 76 -2.35 14.04 -7.19
CA GLY A 76 -2.34 15.10 -6.18
C GLY A 76 -0.94 15.47 -5.69
N SER A 77 -0.09 14.48 -5.39
CA SER A 77 1.33 14.69 -5.02
C SER A 77 2.28 14.03 -6.03
N HIS A 78 3.39 14.69 -6.34
CA HIS A 78 4.43 14.12 -7.22
C HIS A 78 4.96 12.79 -6.70
N LEU A 79 5.10 12.64 -5.37
CA LEU A 79 5.60 11.42 -4.75
C LEU A 79 4.55 10.31 -4.70
N ALA A 80 3.25 10.61 -4.76
CA ALA A 80 2.19 9.59 -4.74
C ALA A 80 2.19 8.72 -6.01
N MET A 81 2.77 9.19 -7.13
CA MET A 81 2.96 8.38 -8.34
C MET A 81 3.87 7.18 -8.14
N SER A 82 4.74 7.19 -7.13
CA SER A 82 5.55 6.02 -6.79
C SER A 82 4.69 4.83 -6.35
N ASN A 83 3.54 5.08 -5.71
CA ASN A 83 2.62 4.01 -5.27
C ASN A 83 1.96 3.29 -6.45
N LEU A 84 1.52 4.04 -7.48
CA LEU A 84 0.96 3.45 -8.70
C LEU A 84 2.02 2.67 -9.48
N TYR A 85 3.23 3.23 -9.59
CA TYR A 85 4.36 2.53 -10.21
C TYR A 85 4.67 1.23 -9.48
N ALA A 86 4.76 1.28 -8.15
CA ALA A 86 5.08 0.13 -7.33
C ALA A 86 3.98 -0.94 -7.35
N TYR A 87 2.70 -0.55 -7.37
CA TYR A 87 1.60 -1.50 -7.57
C TYR A 87 1.81 -2.31 -8.86
N GLY A 88 2.13 -1.65 -9.98
CA GLY A 88 2.39 -2.33 -11.24
C GLY A 88 3.59 -3.28 -11.16
N ARG A 89 4.69 -2.86 -10.50
CA ARG A 89 5.88 -3.70 -10.28
C ARG A 89 5.57 -4.95 -9.44
N LEU A 90 4.82 -4.79 -8.34
CA LEU A 90 4.49 -5.88 -7.42
C LEU A 90 3.42 -6.84 -7.99
N ALA A 91 2.45 -6.33 -8.75
CA ALA A 91 1.50 -7.17 -9.46
C ALA A 91 2.18 -8.05 -10.52
N TRP A 92 3.31 -7.59 -11.06
CA TRP A 92 4.15 -8.36 -11.98
C TRP A 92 5.09 -9.34 -11.26
N GLU A 93 5.81 -8.88 -10.25
CA GLU A 93 6.74 -9.69 -9.45
C GLU A 93 6.59 -9.33 -7.95
N PRO A 94 5.83 -10.12 -7.17
CA PRO A 94 5.49 -9.81 -5.78
C PRO A 94 6.63 -10.06 -4.80
N THR A 95 7.80 -10.51 -5.28
CA THR A 95 9.00 -10.70 -4.47
C THR A 95 9.98 -9.54 -4.55
N LEU A 96 9.72 -8.53 -5.40
CA LEU A 96 10.57 -7.34 -5.50
C LEU A 96 10.66 -6.56 -4.18
N ASP A 97 11.82 -5.96 -3.95
CA ASP A 97 12.08 -5.11 -2.80
C ASP A 97 11.47 -3.70 -2.96
N SER A 98 10.85 -3.18 -1.90
CA SER A 98 10.20 -1.86 -1.91
C SER A 98 11.19 -0.72 -2.15
N GLU A 99 12.41 -0.83 -1.62
CA GLU A 99 13.47 0.16 -1.78
C GLU A 99 13.98 0.17 -3.22
N ASP A 100 14.22 -1.01 -3.81
CA ASP A 100 14.63 -1.11 -5.22
C ASP A 100 13.59 -0.50 -6.16
N ILE A 101 12.30 -0.76 -5.91
CA ILE A 101 11.20 -0.19 -6.69
C ILE A 101 11.19 1.34 -6.60
N VAL A 102 11.34 1.92 -5.41
CA VAL A 102 11.28 3.38 -5.26
C VAL A 102 12.50 4.04 -5.87
N GLN A 103 13.69 3.45 -5.72
CA GLN A 103 14.92 3.95 -6.34
C GLN A 103 14.80 3.97 -7.88
N ASP A 104 14.25 2.91 -8.48
CA ASP A 104 13.98 2.88 -9.93
C ASP A 104 13.00 3.98 -10.36
N TRP A 105 11.91 4.14 -9.63
CA TRP A 105 10.92 5.18 -9.93
C TRP A 105 11.51 6.59 -9.81
N ILE A 106 12.33 6.84 -8.77
CA ILE A 106 13.00 8.14 -8.57
C ILE A 106 13.94 8.44 -9.74
N ARG A 107 14.72 7.46 -10.20
CA ARG A 107 15.63 7.63 -11.36
C ARG A 107 14.89 8.02 -12.63
N LEU A 108 13.71 7.42 -12.85
CA LEU A 108 12.85 7.72 -14.00
C LEU A 108 12.15 9.08 -13.89
N THR A 109 11.89 9.57 -12.67
CA THR A 109 11.05 10.75 -12.43
C THR A 109 11.85 12.02 -12.15
N PHE A 110 12.93 11.91 -11.36
CA PHE A 110 13.72 13.04 -10.87
C PHE A 110 15.19 13.01 -11.34
N GLY A 111 15.60 11.96 -12.05
CA GLY A 111 16.94 11.82 -12.64
C GLY A 111 17.92 11.03 -11.76
N LEU A 112 19.19 11.04 -12.17
CA LEU A 112 20.23 10.11 -11.67
C LEU A 112 21.15 10.70 -10.59
N ASP A 113 20.89 11.93 -10.10
CA ASP A 113 21.69 12.51 -9.01
C ASP A 113 21.51 11.64 -7.75
N ARG A 114 22.61 11.05 -7.27
CA ARG A 114 22.59 10.12 -6.12
C ARG A 114 22.00 10.75 -4.88
N ARG A 115 22.29 12.02 -4.60
CA ARG A 115 21.75 12.71 -3.43
C ARG A 115 20.23 12.86 -3.51
N ILE A 116 19.68 13.05 -4.71
CA ILE A 116 18.23 13.07 -4.93
C ILE A 116 17.64 11.68 -4.70
N VAL A 117 18.25 10.64 -5.29
CA VAL A 117 17.82 9.24 -5.11
C VAL A 117 17.83 8.86 -3.63
N ASP A 118 18.95 9.05 -2.95
CA ASP A 118 19.12 8.65 -1.55
C ASP A 118 18.14 9.41 -0.62
N THR A 119 17.96 10.72 -0.84
CA THR A 119 17.05 11.53 -0.02
C THR A 119 15.59 11.08 -0.20
N LEU A 120 15.13 10.91 -1.44
CA LEU A 120 13.74 10.55 -1.71
C LEU A 120 13.45 9.10 -1.31
N THR A 121 14.41 8.19 -1.50
CA THR A 121 14.30 6.81 -1.02
C THR A 121 14.14 6.77 0.50
N GLN A 122 14.99 7.49 1.24
CA GLN A 122 14.87 7.55 2.70
C GLN A 122 13.51 8.10 3.13
N MET A 123 13.10 9.25 2.57
CA MET A 123 11.79 9.86 2.87
C MET A 123 10.65 8.89 2.59
N SER A 124 10.68 8.16 1.47
CA SER A 124 9.66 7.18 1.12
C SER A 124 9.65 5.99 2.08
N MET A 125 10.79 5.39 2.37
CA MET A 125 10.85 4.20 3.24
C MET A 125 10.45 4.50 4.69
N GLU A 126 10.71 5.72 5.19
CA GLU A 126 10.32 6.16 6.53
C GLU A 126 8.86 6.64 6.63
N SER A 127 8.21 6.90 5.49
CA SER A 127 6.92 7.61 5.46
C SER A 127 5.74 6.85 6.06
N TRP A 128 5.64 5.53 5.87
CA TRP A 128 4.54 4.75 6.43
C TRP A 128 4.62 4.67 7.96
N PRO A 129 5.75 4.25 8.58
CA PRO A 129 5.91 4.31 10.03
C PRO A 129 5.70 5.72 10.58
N ALA A 130 6.16 6.76 9.88
CA ALA A 130 5.92 8.15 10.29
C ALA A 130 4.41 8.47 10.36
N TYR A 131 3.63 8.10 9.34
CA TYR A 131 2.18 8.32 9.31
C TYR A 131 1.44 7.51 10.38
N GLU A 132 1.78 6.23 10.52
CA GLU A 132 1.17 5.34 11.53
C GLU A 132 1.37 5.91 12.95
N ASN A 133 2.59 6.37 13.28
CA ASN A 133 2.95 6.85 14.60
C ASN A 133 2.09 8.00 15.15
N TYR A 134 1.47 8.83 14.31
CA TYR A 134 0.58 9.92 14.75
C TYR A 134 -0.89 9.74 14.36
N SER A 135 -1.23 8.76 13.52
CA SER A 135 -2.61 8.54 13.06
C SER A 135 -3.31 7.43 13.86
N GLY A 136 -2.62 6.34 14.18
CA GLY A 136 -3.17 5.23 14.95
C GLY A 136 -2.11 4.16 15.13
N ASN A 137 -1.91 3.69 16.36
CA ASN A 137 -0.82 2.79 16.70
C ASN A 137 -1.32 1.47 17.32
N LEU A 138 -0.42 0.47 17.36
CA LEU A 138 -0.67 -0.84 17.97
C LEU A 138 -1.79 -1.66 17.29
N GLY A 139 -2.03 -1.42 16.01
CA GLY A 139 -3.02 -2.16 15.22
C GLY A 139 -4.46 -1.67 15.38
N ILE A 140 -4.68 -0.60 16.16
CA ILE A 140 -5.91 0.19 16.08
C ILE A 140 -5.80 1.01 14.80
N GLN A 141 -6.87 1.05 13.99
CA GLN A 141 -6.93 1.73 12.68
C GLN A 141 -6.47 3.20 12.77
N THR A 142 -6.46 3.96 11.67
CA THR A 142 -5.87 5.32 11.60
C THR A 142 -6.57 6.43 12.43
N LEU A 143 -7.47 6.05 13.36
CA LEU A 143 -8.25 6.91 14.27
C LEU A 143 -8.83 8.18 13.61
N THR A 144 -9.08 8.09 12.31
CA THR A 144 -9.55 9.19 11.49
C THR A 144 -11.05 9.40 11.68
N ASP A 145 -11.57 10.51 11.19
CA ASP A 145 -13.02 10.75 11.09
C ASP A 145 -13.72 9.81 10.10
N ILE A 146 -14.21 8.68 10.59
CA ILE A 146 -14.87 7.63 9.78
C ILE A 146 -16.34 7.94 9.44
N LEU A 147 -16.91 9.02 9.96
CA LEU A 147 -18.31 9.40 9.70
C LEU A 147 -18.45 10.35 8.50
N TYR A 148 -17.35 10.97 8.07
CA TYR A 148 -17.36 11.97 7.00
C TYR A 148 -16.25 11.75 5.98
N THR A 149 -15.16 12.53 6.08
CA THR A 149 -14.19 12.66 4.99
C THR A 149 -13.04 11.67 5.08
N HIS A 150 -12.93 10.91 6.17
CA HIS A 150 -11.81 10.01 6.44
C HIS A 150 -10.45 10.75 6.49
N TYR A 151 -10.47 12.03 6.88
CA TYR A 151 -9.28 12.87 7.02
C TYR A 151 -9.21 13.52 8.40
N GLY A 152 -8.04 13.41 9.04
CA GLY A 152 -7.77 14.02 10.33
C GLY A 152 -8.35 13.23 11.52
N PRO A 153 -7.84 13.49 12.74
CA PRO A 153 -8.11 12.65 13.90
C PRO A 153 -9.55 12.85 14.41
N ASN A 154 -10.28 11.75 14.60
CA ASN A 154 -11.54 11.71 15.35
C ASN A 154 -11.76 10.30 15.93
N PRO A 155 -11.00 9.88 16.95
CA PRO A 155 -11.10 8.54 17.54
C PRO A 155 -12.53 8.15 17.96
N ALA A 156 -13.28 9.09 18.54
CA ALA A 156 -14.65 8.86 19.01
C ALA A 156 -15.62 8.53 17.87
N SER A 157 -15.28 8.83 16.61
CA SER A 157 -16.11 8.47 15.47
C SER A 157 -16.21 6.96 15.25
N GLN A 158 -15.25 6.18 15.77
CA GLN A 158 -15.27 4.71 15.70
C GLN A 158 -16.27 4.10 16.70
N ASP A 159 -16.65 4.82 17.76
CA ASP A 159 -17.59 4.31 18.76
C ASP A 159 -19.05 4.62 18.40
N GLY A 160 -19.95 3.68 18.73
CA GLY A 160 -21.40 3.92 18.70
C GLY A 160 -22.00 4.17 17.31
N ASN A 161 -21.27 3.85 16.24
CA ASN A 161 -21.74 3.90 14.86
C ASN A 161 -22.22 2.52 14.36
N GLY A 162 -22.79 2.48 13.15
CA GLY A 162 -23.32 1.25 12.53
C GLY A 162 -22.30 0.43 11.71
N TRP A 163 -21.02 0.79 11.72
CA TRP A 163 -19.99 0.30 10.79
C TRP A 163 -19.12 -0.82 11.35
N GLY A 164 -19.20 -1.09 12.66
CA GLY A 164 -18.46 -2.18 13.30
C GLY A 164 -16.93 -2.00 13.25
N GLN A 165 -16.48 -0.75 13.29
CA GLN A 165 -15.08 -0.35 13.38
C GLN A 165 -14.69 -0.08 14.82
#